data_AF-A0A7V3I535-F1
#
_entry.id   AF-A0A7V3I535-F1
#
_cell.length_a   1.000
_cell.length_b   1.000
_cell.length_c   1.000
_cell.angle_alpha   90.00
_cell.angle_beta   90.00
_cell.angle_gamma   90.00
#
_symmetry.space_group_name_H-M   'P 1'
#
loop_
_entity.id
_entity.type
_entity.pdbx_description
1 polymer ?
#
loop_
_entity_poly.entity_id
_entity_poly.type
_entity_poly.pdbx_seq_one_letter_code
_entity_poly.pdbx_strand_id
1 'polypeptide(L)' 'MEKGLRKTERVPAGVVFNLDMSLRRFEGDGDEFLHVLLKGLALLQQDALGGSGSRGYGKIRLTELKVDGVDMKLPEV' A
#
# COMPACT_ATOMS: atom_id res chain seq x y z
N MET A 1 24.45 -29.41 -12.97
CA MET A 1 24.51 -27.96 -13.26
C MET A 1 23.73 -27.23 -12.19
N GLU A 2 24.40 -26.73 -11.17
CA GLU A 2 23.77 -26.01 -10.05
C GLU A 2 23.77 -24.52 -10.36
N LYS A 3 22.81 -24.07 -11.17
CA LYS A 3 22.67 -22.67 -11.56
C LYS A 3 21.20 -22.28 -11.49
N GLY A 4 20.68 -22.10 -10.27
CA GLY A 4 19.23 -21.88 -10.09
C GLY A 4 18.79 -21.13 -8.84
N LEU A 5 19.48 -21.25 -7.70
CA LEU A 5 19.10 -20.48 -6.51
C LEU A 5 19.58 -19.03 -6.61
N ARG A 6 18.69 -18.14 -7.02
CA ARG A 6 18.89 -16.69 -6.86
C ARG A 6 18.59 -16.32 -5.42
N LYS A 7 19.55 -15.70 -4.75
CA LYS A 7 19.33 -15.04 -3.47
C LYS A 7 18.67 -13.70 -3.76
N THR A 8 17.55 -13.42 -3.11
CA THR A 8 16.88 -12.13 -3.16
C THR A 8 16.82 -11.59 -1.74
N GLU A 9 17.43 -10.42 -1.53
CA GLU A 9 17.30 -9.70 -0.28
C GLU A 9 15.88 -9.18 -0.12
N ARG A 10 15.42 -9.12 1.13
CA ARG A 10 14.08 -8.66 1.48
C ARG A 10 14.11 -7.97 2.83
N VAL A 11 13.20 -7.04 3.01
CA VAL A 11 12.90 -6.50 4.33
C VAL A 11 12.29 -7.63 5.18
N PRO A 12 12.75 -7.83 6.43
CA PRO A 12 12.13 -8.78 7.35
C PRO A 12 10.63 -8.50 7.53
N ALA A 13 9.84 -9.57 7.69
CA ALA A 13 8.41 -9.43 7.96
C ALA A 13 8.18 -8.69 9.28
N GLY A 14 7.18 -7.80 9.31
CA GLY A 14 6.81 -7.03 10.50
C GLY A 14 7.57 -5.71 10.69
N VAL A 15 8.55 -5.40 9.84
CA VAL A 15 9.15 -4.04 9.83
C VAL A 15 8.08 -3.02 9.43
N VAL A 16 8.00 -1.93 10.18
CA VAL A 16 7.03 -0.85 10.00
C VAL A 16 7.72 0.34 9.33
N PHE A 17 7.00 0.98 8.40
CA PHE A 17 7.43 2.18 7.70
C PHE A 17 6.39 3.28 7.89
N ASN A 18 6.84 4.53 7.98
CA ASN A 18 5.96 5.69 7.95
C ASN A 18 5.54 5.96 6.50
N LEU A 19 4.24 6.10 6.28
CA LEU A 19 3.64 6.46 4.99
C LEU A 19 3.14 7.90 5.07
N ASP A 20 3.53 8.72 4.10
CA ASP A 20 3.01 10.07 3.88
C ASP A 20 2.60 10.20 2.41
N MET A 21 1.42 10.75 2.17
CA MET A 21 0.87 10.97 0.83
C MET A 21 0.19 12.34 0.78
N SER A 22 0.54 13.13 -0.24
CA SER A 22 -0.11 14.41 -0.52
C SER A 22 -0.98 14.31 -1.76
N LEU A 23 -2.27 14.63 -1.64
CA LEU A 23 -3.19 14.77 -2.77
C LEU A 23 -3.53 16.25 -2.96
N ARG A 24 -3.25 16.80 -4.15
CA ARG A 24 -3.59 18.19 -4.47
C ARG A 24 -5.02 18.25 -5.02
N ARG A 25 -5.82 19.17 -4.47
CA ARG A 25 -7.18 19.47 -4.90
C ARG A 25 -7.21 20.85 -5.56
N PHE A 26 -7.74 20.93 -6.78
CA PHE A 26 -7.90 22.17 -7.53
C PHE A 26 -9.36 22.65 -7.50
N GLU A 27 -9.61 23.83 -8.06
CA GLU A 27 -10.97 24.36 -8.18
C GLU A 27 -11.83 23.45 -9.06
N GLY A 28 -13.01 23.07 -8.55
CA GLY A 28 -13.93 22.16 -9.22
C GLY A 28 -13.73 20.68 -8.87
N ASP A 29 -12.62 20.30 -8.22
CA ASP A 29 -12.41 18.92 -7.77
C ASP A 29 -13.26 18.59 -6.55
N GLY A 30 -13.89 17.41 -6.57
CA GLY A 30 -14.53 16.80 -5.42
C GLY A 30 -13.60 15.87 -4.65
N ASP A 31 -14.18 14.91 -3.95
CA ASP A 31 -13.45 13.90 -3.18
C ASP A 31 -13.21 12.60 -3.97
N GLU A 32 -13.59 12.54 -5.25
CA GLU A 32 -13.47 11.37 -6.12
C GLU A 32 -12.04 10.82 -6.17
N PHE A 33 -11.03 11.69 -6.24
CA PHE A 33 -9.63 11.27 -6.27
C PHE A 33 -9.18 10.68 -4.94
N LEU A 34 -9.66 11.22 -3.82
CA LEU A 34 -9.41 10.65 -2.50
C LEU A 34 -10.06 9.27 -2.39
N HIS A 35 -11.30 9.11 -2.86
CA HIS A 35 -11.98 7.81 -2.88
C HIS A 35 -11.24 6.78 -3.73
N VAL A 36 -10.75 7.17 -4.92
CA VAL A 36 -9.96 6.30 -5.78
C VAL A 36 -8.66 5.89 -5.09
N LEU A 37 -7.97 6.83 -4.45
CA LEU A 37 -6.74 6.56 -3.69
C LEU A 37 -7.01 5.55 -2.57
N LEU A 38 -8.01 5.80 -1.72
CA LEU A 38 -8.36 4.92 -0.60
C LEU A 38 -8.78 3.52 -1.07
N LYS A 39 -9.53 3.43 -2.18
CA LYS A 39 -9.88 2.14 -2.80
C LYS A 39 -8.65 1.41 -3.32
N GLY A 40 -7.73 2.11 -3.96
CA GLY A 40 -6.45 1.56 -4.41
C GLY A 40 -5.62 1.01 -3.26
N LEU A 41 -5.57 1.72 -2.12
CA LEU A 41 -4.90 1.25 -0.91
C LEU A 41 -5.56 0.00 -0.30
N ALA A 42 -6.89 -0.05 -0.30
CA ALA A 42 -7.64 -1.22 0.14
C ALA A 42 -7.30 -2.46 -0.71
N LEU A 43 -7.30 -2.31 -2.03
CA LEU A 43 -6.93 -3.37 -2.96
C LEU A 43 -5.45 -3.79 -2.82
N LEU A 44 -4.55 -2.81 -2.68
CA LEU A 44 -3.12 -3.08 -2.49
C LEU A 44 -2.86 -3.90 -1.21
N GLN A 45 -3.61 -3.65 -0.14
CA GLN A 45 -3.52 -4.44 1.10
C GLN A 45 -3.98 -5.90 0.90
N GLN A 46 -4.96 -6.14 0.02
CA GLN A 46 -5.36 -7.49 -0.36
C GLN A 46 -4.33 -8.15 -1.30
N ASP A 47 -3.63 -7.34 -2.09
CA ASP A 47 -2.55 -7.76 -2.99
C ASP A 47 -1.16 -7.62 -2.36
N ALA A 48 -0.14 -7.21 -3.12
CA ALA A 48 1.24 -7.11 -2.68
C ALA A 48 1.93 -5.88 -3.28
N LEU A 49 2.80 -5.27 -2.49
CA LEU A 49 3.64 -4.16 -2.90
C LEU A 49 4.99 -4.68 -3.42
N GLY A 50 5.34 -4.29 -4.65
CA GLY A 50 6.61 -4.65 -5.29
C GLY A 50 6.56 -5.99 -6.04
N GLY A 51 7.71 -6.63 -6.20
CA GLY A 51 7.84 -7.82 -7.03
C GLY A 51 7.60 -9.13 -6.27
N SER A 52 7.19 -10.19 -7.00
CA SER A 52 7.09 -11.56 -6.48
C SER A 52 5.95 -11.82 -5.49
N GLY A 53 4.84 -11.08 -5.56
CA GLY A 53 3.67 -11.27 -4.70
C GLY A 53 3.15 -12.71 -4.67
N SER A 54 3.14 -13.39 -5.83
CA SER A 54 2.76 -14.82 -5.94
C SER A 54 3.67 -15.80 -5.18
N ARG A 55 4.86 -15.34 -4.76
CA ARG A 55 5.80 -16.09 -3.92
C ARG A 55 5.80 -15.61 -2.45
N GLY A 56 4.80 -14.83 -2.06
CA GLY A 56 4.62 -14.35 -0.68
C GLY A 56 5.44 -13.10 -0.31
N TYR A 57 5.95 -12.37 -1.29
CA TYR A 57 6.67 -11.11 -1.06
C TYR A 57 5.68 -9.94 -1.02
N GLY A 58 6.04 -8.86 -0.33
CA GLY A 58 5.33 -7.59 -0.46
C GLY A 58 3.95 -7.52 0.18
N LYS A 59 3.55 -8.51 0.99
CA LYS A 59 2.32 -8.39 1.79
C LYS A 59 2.49 -7.27 2.82
N ILE A 60 1.60 -6.29 2.76
CA ILE A 60 1.59 -5.12 3.65
C ILE A 60 0.27 -5.04 4.41
N ARG A 61 0.28 -4.26 5.48
CA ARG A 61 -0.91 -3.80 6.18
C ARG A 61 -0.75 -2.33 6.45
N LEU A 62 -1.79 -1.55 6.15
CA LEU A 62 -1.90 -0.16 6.52
C LEU A 62 -2.55 -0.09 7.91
N THR A 63 -1.90 0.62 8.82
CA THR A 63 -2.35 0.82 10.21
C THR A 63 -2.38 2.31 10.50
N GLU A 64 -3.29 2.74 11.37
CA GLU A 64 -3.36 4.15 11.83
C GLU A 64 -3.47 5.16 10.68
N LEU A 65 -4.21 4.81 9.62
CA LEU A 65 -4.38 5.67 8.46
C LEU A 65 -5.18 6.93 8.87
N LYS A 66 -4.60 8.09 8.57
CA LYS A 66 -5.23 9.40 8.81
C LYS A 66 -5.23 10.23 7.55
N VAL A 67 -6.31 10.96 7.32
CA VAL A 67 -6.42 11.99 6.28
C VAL A 67 -6.61 13.32 6.99
N ASP A 68 -5.66 14.24 6.81
CA ASP A 68 -5.66 15.56 7.48
C ASP A 68 -5.86 15.47 9.00
N GLY A 69 -5.25 14.45 9.62
CA GLY A 69 -5.31 14.21 11.07
C GLY A 69 -6.54 13.45 11.56
N VAL A 70 -7.51 13.15 10.68
CA VAL A 70 -8.73 12.40 11.00
C VAL A 70 -8.52 10.92 10.70
N ASP A 71 -8.83 10.06 11.68
CA ASP A 71 -8.76 8.61 11.51
C ASP A 71 -9.69 8.13 10.39
N MET A 72 -9.13 7.32 9.49
CA MET A 72 -9.85 6.81 8.32
C MET A 72 -9.74 5.29 8.24
N LYS A 73 -10.85 4.65 7.86
CA LYS A 73 -10.88 3.23 7.52
C LYS A 73 -10.81 3.07 6.02
N LEU A 74 -10.08 2.04 5.58
CA LEU A 74 -10.13 1.64 4.18
C LEU A 74 -11.54 1.13 3.85
N PRO A 75 -12.07 1.46 2.65
CA PRO A 75 -13.34 0.93 2.21
C PRO A 75 -13.26 -0.59 2.04
N GLU A 76 -14.40 -1.26 2.16
CA GLU A 76 -14.53 -2.66 1.75
C GLU A 76 -14.48 -2.74 0.22
N VAL A 77 -13.67 -3.67 -0.29
CA VAL A 77 -13.41 -3.89 -1.72
C VAL A 77 -13.44 -5.37 -2.06
#